data_AF-A0A947SE95-F1
#
_entry.id   AF-A0A947SE95-F1
#
_cell.length_a   1.000
_cell.length_b   1.000
_cell.length_c   1.000
_cell.angle_alpha   90.00
_cell.angle_beta   90.00
_cell.angle_gamma   90.00
#
_symmetry.space_group_name_H-M   'P 1'
#
loop_
_entity.id
_entity.type
_entity.pdbx_description
1 polymer ?
#
loop_
_entity_poly.entity_id
_entity_poly.type
_entity_poly.pdbx_seq_one_letter_code
_entity_poly.pdbx_strand_id
1 'polypeptide(L)'
;MYLRVAPELYLKRLIVGGFEKVYEIGRQFRNEGVDHQHNPEFTSCEFYWAYQDYEGLMNFTEEMLSEIIKKVTGSLVVEYEDQKLDFSLPWKRHKFAELIKEETGVDIMKTKDEKELKEIIQEKGYQVDKNAGWAKMVDDFYKVAVRDKLIQPCFVTDYPLELEPLAKKKEDNPELVQRFQLLVVGLEIIKAYTELNDPIDQMDRFKKQQELREKGDDEAQFIDEDFVTSLEYGLPPTAGWGMGIDRLVALLTNSHSLREVILFPTMKPVEQKTVSTAEKSQSSKKKNESKNVEANITRDEALEFIKGRVKNENSLKHMLATEAIMKGLAKEFDQNEEIWGLAGLLHDSDMEIKEAQTDMSKHGTMGADELKAKGVSEVITSAIKAHNEATGEPRDTLIKQAIYAADPLTGLIVTTALVRPDKKINSVKLKSLKKKFKDKSFAKGAKREAIMSCEEFGLPLDKFLEIGLSSMQKIADELDL
;
A
#
# COMPACT_ATOMS: atom_id res chain seq x y z
N MET A 1 -10.18 -14.14 7.28
CA MET A 1 -8.79 -14.63 7.26
C MET A 1 -7.90 -13.50 6.78
N TYR A 2 -6.71 -13.35 7.37
CA TYR A 2 -5.67 -12.41 6.95
C TYR A 2 -4.37 -13.20 6.72
N LEU A 3 -3.56 -12.78 5.75
CA LEU A 3 -2.17 -13.25 5.70
C LEU A 3 -1.44 -12.69 6.93
N ARG A 4 -0.60 -13.52 7.56
CA ARG A 4 0.08 -13.12 8.79
C ARG A 4 1.16 -12.07 8.53
N VAL A 5 1.25 -11.09 9.43
CA VAL A 5 2.34 -10.11 9.49
C VAL A 5 3.49 -10.57 10.40
N ALA A 6 3.17 -11.47 11.36
CA ALA A 6 4.08 -12.16 12.26
C ALA A 6 3.42 -13.44 12.82
N PRO A 7 4.16 -14.51 13.14
CA PRO A 7 3.68 -15.69 13.86
C PRO A 7 3.66 -15.51 15.39
N GLU A 8 4.22 -14.42 15.92
CA GLU A 8 4.41 -14.12 17.35
C GLU A 8 3.28 -14.59 18.27
N LEU A 9 2.04 -14.14 18.05
CA LEU A 9 0.93 -14.45 18.95
C LEU A 9 0.60 -15.95 18.98
N TYR A 10 0.84 -16.68 17.89
CA TYR A 10 0.63 -18.13 17.84
C TYR A 10 1.77 -18.89 18.50
N LEU A 11 3.02 -18.45 18.32
CA LEU A 11 4.17 -19.08 18.97
C LEU A 11 4.10 -18.89 20.49
N LYS A 12 3.64 -17.74 20.98
CA LYS A 12 3.35 -17.53 22.42
C LYS A 12 2.26 -18.47 22.95
N ARG A 13 1.21 -18.74 22.18
CA ARG A 13 0.19 -19.73 22.55
C ARG A 13 0.79 -21.15 22.69
N LEU A 14 1.82 -21.49 21.90
CA LEU A 14 2.55 -22.75 22.09
C LEU A 14 3.35 -22.76 23.40
N ILE A 15 3.96 -21.64 23.78
CA ILE A 15 4.62 -21.52 25.09
C ILE A 15 3.60 -21.70 26.23
N VAL A 16 2.43 -21.06 26.15
CA VAL A 16 1.31 -21.28 27.09
C VAL A 16 0.92 -22.77 27.13
N GLY A 17 0.91 -23.43 25.97
CA GLY A 17 0.67 -24.87 25.84
C GLY A 17 1.78 -25.78 26.40
N GLY A 18 2.88 -25.23 26.92
CA GLY A 18 3.97 -25.97 27.57
C GLY A 18 5.17 -26.28 26.66
N PHE A 19 5.22 -25.79 25.42
CA PHE A 19 6.41 -25.91 24.59
C PHE A 19 7.43 -24.84 24.97
N GLU A 20 8.42 -25.16 25.79
CA GLU A 20 9.31 -24.16 26.39
C GLU A 20 10.25 -23.43 25.41
N LYS A 21 10.58 -24.06 24.28
CA LYS A 21 11.44 -23.48 23.23
C LYS A 21 10.88 -23.84 21.86
N VAL A 22 10.42 -22.83 21.13
CA VAL A 22 9.86 -23.00 19.78
C VAL A 22 10.51 -22.02 18.82
N TYR A 23 10.65 -22.40 17.57
CA TYR A 23 11.06 -21.50 16.50
C TYR A 23 10.26 -21.79 15.23
N GLU A 24 10.13 -20.79 14.39
CA GLU A 24 9.57 -20.91 13.06
C GLU A 24 10.40 -20.08 12.07
N ILE A 25 10.77 -20.70 10.95
CA ILE A 25 11.27 -19.99 9.76
C ILE A 25 10.16 -20.05 8.71
N GLY A 26 9.64 -18.89 8.33
CA GLY A 26 8.49 -18.85 7.42
C GLY A 26 8.22 -17.48 6.83
N ARG A 27 7.23 -17.43 5.93
CA ARG A 27 6.86 -16.22 5.21
C ARG A 27 5.98 -15.31 6.06
N GLN A 28 6.27 -14.02 6.04
CA GLN A 28 5.41 -12.94 6.51
C GLN A 28 4.95 -12.10 5.33
N PHE A 29 3.79 -11.48 5.46
CA PHE A 29 3.18 -10.67 4.42
C PHE A 29 2.80 -9.31 4.96
N ARG A 30 3.32 -8.24 4.38
CA ARG A 30 3.00 -6.86 4.75
C ARG A 30 2.53 -6.11 3.52
N ASN A 31 1.40 -5.43 3.64
CA ASN A 31 0.81 -4.64 2.55
C ASN A 31 1.45 -3.25 2.49
N GLU A 32 2.78 -3.24 2.34
CA GLU A 32 3.64 -2.06 2.34
C GLU A 32 4.23 -1.82 0.93
N GLY A 33 4.89 -0.68 0.74
CA GLY A 33 5.59 -0.37 -0.49
C GLY A 33 6.78 -1.30 -0.74
N VAL A 34 7.14 -1.49 -2.02
CA VAL A 34 8.37 -2.18 -2.40
C VAL A 34 9.48 -1.17 -2.56
N ASP A 35 10.58 -1.35 -1.84
CA ASP A 35 11.82 -0.58 -2.02
C ASP A 35 13.04 -1.52 -2.03
N HIS A 36 14.24 -0.97 -1.80
CA HIS A 36 15.46 -1.77 -1.79
C HIS A 36 15.59 -2.66 -0.54
N GLN A 37 14.94 -2.31 0.58
CA GLN A 37 14.97 -2.98 1.89
C GLN A 37 13.65 -3.69 2.26
N HIS A 38 12.60 -3.53 1.44
CA HIS A 38 11.26 -4.06 1.71
C HIS A 38 10.71 -4.81 0.49
N ASN A 39 10.24 -6.03 0.74
CA ASN A 39 9.45 -6.83 -0.19
C ASN A 39 8.13 -7.23 0.53
N PRO A 40 6.95 -7.17 -0.14
CA PRO A 40 5.66 -7.45 0.49
C PRO A 40 5.55 -8.83 1.12
N GLU A 41 6.34 -9.79 0.63
CA GLU A 41 6.55 -11.09 1.25
C GLU A 41 8.03 -11.26 1.63
N PHE A 42 8.32 -11.69 2.86
CA PHE A 42 9.70 -11.86 3.31
C PHE A 42 9.82 -13.00 4.31
N THR A 43 10.99 -13.61 4.39
CA THR A 43 11.28 -14.71 5.28
C THR A 43 11.78 -14.18 6.62
N SER A 44 11.09 -14.54 7.70
CA SER A 44 11.59 -14.32 9.06
C SER A 44 11.90 -15.63 9.75
N CYS A 45 12.85 -15.57 10.69
CA CYS A 45 12.95 -16.54 11.77
C CYS A 45 12.43 -15.86 13.04
N GLU A 46 11.45 -16.48 13.70
CA GLU A 46 11.04 -16.09 15.04
C GLU A 46 11.19 -17.27 15.99
N PHE A 47 11.68 -17.03 17.20
CA PHE A 47 11.71 -18.03 18.26
C PHE A 47 11.33 -17.44 19.60
N TYR A 48 10.80 -18.31 20.47
CA TYR A 48 10.37 -17.96 21.82
C TYR A 48 10.95 -18.97 22.80
N TRP A 49 11.50 -18.46 23.90
CA TRP A 49 12.20 -19.24 24.91
C TRP A 49 11.68 -18.86 26.30
N ALA A 50 10.97 -19.80 26.94
CA ALA A 50 10.52 -19.69 28.31
C ALA A 50 11.69 -19.63 29.31
N TYR A 51 11.48 -18.89 30.40
CA TYR A 51 12.43 -18.62 31.48
C TYR A 51 13.70 -17.91 31.02
N GLN A 52 13.59 -17.07 29.98
CA GLN A 52 14.65 -16.24 29.45
C GLN A 52 14.23 -14.76 29.41
N ASP A 53 15.20 -13.86 29.40
CA ASP A 53 15.01 -12.41 29.21
C ASP A 53 15.79 -11.85 28.01
N TYR A 54 15.56 -10.58 27.70
CA TYR A 54 16.21 -9.90 26.57
C TYR A 54 17.75 -9.78 26.71
N GLU A 55 18.31 -9.77 27.93
CA GLU A 55 19.77 -9.75 28.14
C GLU A 55 20.39 -11.09 27.79
N GLY A 56 19.76 -12.19 28.22
CA GLY A 56 20.15 -13.54 27.82
C GLY A 56 20.02 -13.75 26.32
N LEU A 57 18.99 -13.18 25.69
CA LEU A 57 18.86 -13.20 24.22
C LEU A 57 19.94 -12.39 23.50
N MET A 58 20.43 -11.27 24.04
CA MET A 58 21.57 -10.56 23.43
C MET A 58 22.82 -11.44 23.42
N ASN A 59 23.15 -12.08 24.55
CA ASN A 59 24.30 -13.00 24.64
C ASN A 59 24.15 -14.17 23.67
N PHE A 60 22.96 -14.78 23.62
CA PHE A 60 22.68 -15.87 22.70
C PHE A 60 22.77 -15.43 21.23
N THR A 61 22.31 -14.22 20.92
CA THR A 61 22.37 -13.64 19.57
C THR A 61 23.82 -13.45 19.12
N GLU A 62 24.66 -12.90 19.99
CA GLU A 62 26.10 -12.72 19.75
C GLU A 62 26.77 -14.04 19.39
N GLU A 63 26.56 -15.08 20.20
CA GLU A 63 27.14 -16.41 19.98
C GLU A 63 26.62 -17.05 18.69
N MET A 64 25.29 -17.11 18.53
CA MET A 64 24.63 -17.77 17.41
C MET A 64 25.01 -17.13 16.07
N LEU A 65 24.89 -15.80 15.95
CA LEU A 65 25.18 -15.12 14.70
C LEU A 65 26.66 -15.11 14.37
N SER A 66 27.55 -14.93 15.35
CA SER A 66 29.00 -15.00 15.08
C SER A 66 29.40 -16.38 14.54
N GLU A 67 28.81 -17.46 15.06
CA GLU A 67 29.06 -18.80 14.54
C GLU A 67 28.51 -18.99 13.12
N ILE A 68 27.28 -18.54 12.85
CA ILE A 68 26.67 -18.60 11.51
C ILE A 68 27.51 -17.82 10.50
N ILE A 69 27.86 -16.57 10.82
CA ILE A 69 28.63 -15.69 9.95
C ILE A 69 29.99 -16.34 9.64
N LYS A 70 30.73 -16.76 10.68
CA LYS A 70 32.03 -17.42 10.49
C LYS A 70 31.94 -18.69 9.64
N LYS A 71 30.89 -19.50 9.80
CA LYS A 71 30.69 -20.71 9.00
C LYS A 71 30.37 -20.41 7.53
N VAL A 72 29.59 -19.36 7.28
CA VAL A 72 29.12 -19.01 5.92
C VAL A 72 30.17 -18.23 5.14
N THR A 73 30.86 -17.29 5.78
CA THR A 73 31.81 -16.38 5.11
C THR A 73 33.28 -16.78 5.32
N GLY A 74 33.56 -17.67 6.27
CA GLY A 74 34.92 -18.05 6.68
C GLY A 74 35.61 -17.01 7.58
N SER A 75 34.97 -15.88 7.87
CA SER A 75 35.55 -14.73 8.58
C SER A 75 34.51 -14.09 9.51
N LEU A 76 34.95 -13.41 10.57
CA LEU A 76 34.07 -12.52 11.34
C LEU A 76 34.09 -11.09 10.81
N VAL A 77 34.98 -10.79 9.86
CA VAL A 77 35.01 -9.53 9.13
C VAL A 77 34.35 -9.75 7.77
N VAL A 78 33.28 -9.00 7.50
CA VAL A 78 32.50 -9.05 6.26
C VAL A 78 32.61 -7.70 5.56
N GLU A 79 32.74 -7.72 4.23
CA GLU A 79 32.73 -6.51 3.41
C GLU A 79 31.30 -6.24 2.96
N TYR A 80 30.84 -5.00 3.20
CA TYR A 80 29.55 -4.51 2.73
C TYR A 80 29.76 -3.08 2.21
N GLU A 81 29.51 -2.86 0.93
CA GLU A 81 29.93 -1.63 0.24
C GLU A 81 31.43 -1.34 0.47
N ASP A 82 31.77 -0.11 0.86
CA ASP A 82 33.12 0.31 1.21
C ASP A 82 33.44 0.08 2.71
N GLN A 83 32.54 -0.58 3.45
CA GLN A 83 32.67 -0.80 4.89
C GLN A 83 33.20 -2.21 5.22
N LYS A 84 34.03 -2.28 6.25
CA LYS A 84 34.44 -3.54 6.88
C LYS A 84 33.69 -3.69 8.20
N LEU A 85 32.80 -4.67 8.25
CA LEU A 85 31.95 -4.96 9.39
C LEU A 85 32.59 -6.06 10.21
N ASP A 86 32.95 -5.75 11.46
CA ASP A 86 33.58 -6.70 12.37
C ASP A 86 32.54 -7.26 13.34
N PHE A 87 32.19 -8.53 13.15
CA PHE A 87 31.27 -9.27 14.01
C PHE A 87 31.98 -9.94 15.19
N SER A 88 33.25 -9.63 15.46
CA SER A 88 33.93 -10.08 16.67
C SER A 88 33.23 -9.57 17.92
N LEU A 89 33.09 -10.47 18.90
CA LEU A 89 32.42 -10.17 20.16
C LEU A 89 33.34 -9.41 21.12
N PRO A 90 32.78 -8.59 22.03
CA PRO A 90 31.34 -8.27 22.19
C PRO A 90 30.89 -7.10 21.32
N TRP A 91 29.61 -7.10 20.92
CA TRP A 91 28.99 -5.99 20.23
C TRP A 91 28.56 -4.89 21.20
N LYS A 92 28.65 -3.64 20.75
CA LYS A 92 28.35 -2.48 21.61
C LYS A 92 26.86 -2.44 21.94
N ARG A 93 26.51 -2.15 23.20
CA ARG A 93 25.13 -1.97 23.67
C ARG A 93 24.89 -0.49 23.96
N HIS A 94 23.87 0.08 23.34
CA HIS A 94 23.44 1.47 23.49
C HIS A 94 22.03 1.53 24.04
N LYS A 95 21.73 2.45 24.96
CA LYS A 95 20.33 2.74 25.30
C LYS A 95 19.73 3.70 24.28
N PHE A 96 18.50 3.44 23.85
CA PHE A 96 17.83 4.20 22.80
C PHE A 96 17.76 5.71 23.08
N ALA A 97 17.28 6.10 24.26
CA ALA A 97 17.14 7.50 24.62
C ALA A 97 18.49 8.20 24.83
N GLU A 98 19.47 7.52 25.43
CA GLU A 98 20.83 8.05 25.62
C GLU A 98 21.49 8.29 24.27
N LEU A 99 21.34 7.35 23.33
CA LEU A 99 21.91 7.45 21.99
C LEU A 99 21.35 8.65 21.21
N ILE A 100 20.04 8.89 21.25
CA ILE A 100 19.44 10.09 20.62
C ILE A 100 19.99 11.36 21.28
N LYS A 101 20.09 11.37 22.60
CA LYS A 101 20.58 12.53 23.35
C LYS A 101 22.04 12.83 23.06
N GLU A 102 22.90 11.82 22.97
CA GLU A 102 24.31 11.97 22.62
C GLU A 102 24.49 12.55 21.20
N GLU A 103 23.70 12.06 20.24
CA GLU A 103 23.83 12.45 18.83
C GLU A 103 23.17 13.80 18.48
N THR A 104 22.17 14.23 19.27
CA THR A 104 21.33 15.39 18.91
C THR A 104 21.23 16.45 20.01
N GLY A 105 21.56 16.08 21.24
CA GLY A 105 21.33 16.88 22.45
C GLY A 105 19.86 16.91 22.91
N VAL A 106 18.94 16.18 22.27
CA VAL A 106 17.52 16.14 22.62
C VAL A 106 17.25 15.00 23.59
N ASP A 107 16.70 15.32 24.77
CA ASP A 107 16.33 14.34 25.78
C ASP A 107 14.85 13.97 25.63
N ILE A 108 14.57 12.97 24.79
CA ILE A 108 13.20 12.54 24.49
C ILE A 108 12.41 12.10 25.73
N MET A 109 13.10 11.64 26.78
CA MET A 109 12.43 11.19 28.01
C MET A 109 11.89 12.37 28.83
N LYS A 110 12.43 13.58 28.63
CA LYS A 110 11.96 14.79 29.34
C LYS A 110 10.82 15.52 28.61
N THR A 111 10.65 15.29 27.32
CA THR A 111 9.67 16.01 26.50
C THR A 111 8.59 15.06 26.01
N LYS A 112 7.54 14.90 26.81
CA LYS A 112 6.37 14.08 26.47
C LYS A 112 5.29 14.85 25.70
N ASP A 113 5.33 16.18 25.71
CA ASP A 113 4.44 16.99 24.89
C ASP A 113 4.85 16.92 23.42
N GLU A 114 3.92 16.48 22.57
CA GLU A 114 4.17 16.27 21.14
C GLU A 114 4.52 17.58 20.41
N LYS A 115 3.93 18.70 20.82
CA LYS A 115 4.15 19.98 20.18
C LYS A 115 5.53 20.51 20.56
N GLU A 116 5.90 20.44 21.83
CA GLU A 116 7.22 20.83 22.31
C GLU A 116 8.32 19.97 21.68
N LEU A 117 8.15 18.64 21.65
CA LEU A 117 9.14 17.75 21.04
C LEU A 117 9.34 18.07 19.56
N LYS A 118 8.24 18.33 18.84
CA LYS A 118 8.28 18.70 17.43
C LYS A 118 9.01 20.01 17.19
N GLU A 119 8.78 21.02 18.03
CA GLU A 119 9.47 22.31 17.95
C GLU A 119 10.99 22.11 18.16
N ILE A 120 11.38 21.34 19.19
CA ILE A 120 12.79 21.02 19.47
C ILE A 120 13.45 20.28 18.28
N ILE A 121 12.77 19.27 17.71
CA ILE A 121 13.28 18.51 16.55
C ILE A 121 13.48 19.42 15.34
N GLN A 122 12.53 20.33 15.08
CA GLN A 122 12.60 21.28 13.98
C GLN A 122 13.70 22.33 14.17
N GLU A 123 13.89 22.84 15.39
CA GLU A 123 14.99 23.75 15.74
C GLU A 123 16.36 23.08 15.52
N LYS A 124 16.45 21.76 15.72
CA LYS A 124 17.64 20.95 15.42
C LYS A 124 17.83 20.65 13.93
N GLY A 125 16.91 21.10 13.07
CA GLY A 125 17.01 20.98 11.61
C GLY A 125 16.46 19.67 11.03
N TYR A 126 15.77 18.85 11.82
CA TYR A 126 15.21 17.58 11.37
C TYR A 126 13.74 17.72 10.96
N GLN A 127 13.33 16.93 9.97
CA GLN A 127 11.95 16.87 9.50
C GLN A 127 11.31 15.56 9.93
N VAL A 128 10.15 15.66 10.57
CA VAL A 128 9.30 14.55 11.01
C VAL A 128 7.87 14.77 10.54
N ASP A 129 7.06 13.71 10.44
CA ASP A 129 5.67 13.83 10.02
C ASP A 129 4.89 14.80 10.93
N LYS A 130 4.16 15.72 10.31
CA LYS A 130 3.44 16.79 11.01
C LYS A 130 2.24 16.26 11.81
N ASN A 131 1.72 15.08 11.46
CA ASN A 131 0.55 14.47 12.10
C ASN A 131 0.92 13.23 12.93
N ALA A 132 2.21 12.92 13.07
CA ALA A 132 2.66 11.81 13.90
C ALA A 132 2.42 12.11 15.39
N GLY A 133 1.86 11.13 16.11
CA GLY A 133 1.89 11.14 17.57
C GLY A 133 3.30 10.94 18.12
N TRP A 134 3.46 11.08 19.44
CA TRP A 134 4.78 11.10 20.12
C TRP A 134 5.69 9.93 19.72
N ALA A 135 5.18 8.70 19.78
CA ALA A 135 5.98 7.50 19.52
C ALA A 135 6.52 7.47 18.08
N LYS A 136 5.64 7.69 17.09
CA LYS A 136 6.03 7.75 15.68
C LYS A 136 7.04 8.86 15.40
N MET A 137 6.85 10.02 16.03
CA MET A 137 7.77 11.16 15.91
C MET A 137 9.18 10.83 16.46
N VAL A 138 9.25 10.15 17.61
CA VAL A 138 10.52 9.71 18.21
C VAL A 138 11.23 8.69 17.31
N ASP A 139 10.50 7.72 16.76
CA ASP A 139 11.06 6.71 15.85
C ASP A 139 11.54 7.34 14.53
N ASP A 140 10.75 8.24 13.93
CA ASP A 140 11.15 8.99 12.74
C ASP A 140 12.40 9.84 13.00
N PHE A 141 12.45 10.52 14.15
CA PHE A 141 13.60 11.32 14.55
C PHE A 141 14.86 10.46 14.74
N TYR A 142 14.74 9.32 15.43
CA TYR A 142 15.83 8.36 15.57
C TYR A 142 16.37 7.87 14.22
N LYS A 143 15.46 7.52 13.30
CA LYS A 143 15.81 7.07 11.94
C LYS A 143 16.64 8.10 11.18
N VAL A 144 16.23 9.37 11.20
CA VAL A 144 16.92 10.42 10.42
C VAL A 144 18.16 10.99 11.11
N ALA A 145 18.23 10.97 12.44
CA ALA A 145 19.29 11.66 13.19
C ALA A 145 20.43 10.75 13.66
N VAL A 146 20.15 9.46 13.83
CA VAL A 146 21.04 8.53 14.54
C VAL A 146 21.37 7.30 13.69
N ARG A 147 20.35 6.65 13.10
CA ARG A 147 20.45 5.28 12.58
C ARG A 147 21.59 5.09 11.57
N ASP A 148 21.79 6.02 10.64
CA ASP A 148 22.82 5.94 9.59
C ASP A 148 24.27 6.00 10.13
N LYS A 149 24.46 6.42 11.40
CA LYS A 149 25.77 6.47 12.05
C LYS A 149 26.18 5.14 12.69
N LEU A 150 25.24 4.20 12.83
CA LEU A 150 25.45 2.90 13.47
C LEU A 150 26.00 1.89 12.45
N ILE A 151 27.29 1.99 12.15
CA ILE A 151 27.94 1.18 11.11
C ILE A 151 28.25 -0.25 11.57
N GLN A 152 28.98 -0.39 12.68
CA GLN A 152 29.36 -1.69 13.25
C GLN A 152 28.16 -2.39 13.90
N PRO A 153 28.19 -3.73 14.05
CA PRO A 153 27.13 -4.44 14.77
C PRO A 153 27.00 -3.90 16.20
N CYS A 154 25.80 -3.44 16.54
CA CYS A 154 25.50 -2.93 17.87
C CYS A 154 24.06 -3.22 18.26
N PHE A 155 23.84 -3.44 19.55
CA PHE A 155 22.51 -3.49 20.13
C PHE A 155 22.05 -2.11 20.54
N VAL A 156 20.80 -1.78 20.21
CA VAL A 156 20.09 -0.64 20.78
C VAL A 156 19.00 -1.20 21.70
N THR A 157 19.00 -0.79 22.96
CA THR A 157 18.18 -1.36 24.04
C THR A 157 17.30 -0.31 24.72
N ASP A 158 16.43 -0.74 25.63
CA ASP A 158 15.70 0.13 26.56
C ASP A 158 14.84 1.19 25.85
N TYR A 159 13.93 0.71 24.98
CA TYR A 159 13.02 1.59 24.25
C TYR A 159 11.92 2.16 25.16
N PRO A 160 11.42 3.38 24.90
CA PRO A 160 10.19 3.90 25.48
C PRO A 160 9.01 2.93 25.32
N LEU A 161 8.20 2.81 26.37
CA LEU A 161 7.02 1.94 26.42
C LEU A 161 6.05 2.17 25.25
N GLU A 162 5.88 3.43 24.84
CA GLU A 162 4.95 3.83 23.79
C GLU A 162 5.35 3.27 22.40
N LEU A 163 6.60 2.85 22.23
CA LEU A 163 7.12 2.27 20.98
C LEU A 163 6.95 0.75 20.88
N GLU A 164 6.60 0.07 21.97
CA GLU A 164 6.52 -1.39 21.98
C GLU A 164 5.37 -1.93 22.86
N PRO A 165 4.19 -2.20 22.27
CA PRO A 165 3.04 -2.65 23.04
C PRO A 165 3.18 -4.08 23.59
N LEU A 166 4.08 -4.91 23.05
CA LEU A 166 4.19 -6.33 23.41
C LEU A 166 5.35 -6.65 24.35
N ALA A 167 6.22 -5.69 24.65
CA ALA A 167 7.39 -5.90 25.51
C ALA A 167 7.12 -5.61 26.98
N LYS A 168 7.74 -6.39 27.86
CA LYS A 168 7.65 -6.22 29.31
C LYS A 168 8.29 -4.90 29.75
N LYS A 169 7.64 -4.19 30.68
CA LYS A 169 8.21 -2.97 31.30
C LYS A 169 9.46 -3.33 32.09
N LYS A 170 10.42 -2.40 32.19
CA LYS A 170 11.50 -2.53 33.16
C LYS A 170 10.98 -2.31 34.58
N GLU A 171 11.52 -3.04 35.54
CA GLU A 171 11.12 -2.92 36.95
C GLU A 171 11.62 -1.62 37.59
N ASP A 172 12.83 -1.17 37.20
CA ASP A 172 13.47 0.04 37.70
C ASP A 172 12.98 1.32 37.02
N ASN A 173 12.52 1.22 35.76
CA ASN A 173 11.93 2.34 35.03
C ASN A 173 10.75 1.88 34.14
N PRO A 174 9.50 1.98 34.64
CA PRO A 174 8.30 1.57 33.89
C PRO A 174 8.00 2.36 32.61
N GLU A 175 8.67 3.50 32.37
CA GLU A 175 8.59 4.22 31.10
C GLU A 175 9.36 3.54 29.96
N LEU A 176 10.19 2.53 30.29
CA LEU A 176 11.00 1.78 29.35
C LEU A 176 10.58 0.31 29.32
N VAL A 177 10.88 -0.35 28.20
CA VAL A 177 10.65 -1.79 28.02
C VAL A 177 11.95 -2.56 27.85
N GLN A 178 11.92 -3.84 28.24
CA GLN A 178 12.98 -4.82 28.09
C GLN A 178 13.06 -5.30 26.63
N ARG A 179 13.56 -4.45 25.74
CA ARG A 179 13.66 -4.68 24.30
C ARG A 179 15.06 -4.36 23.79
N PHE A 180 15.50 -5.08 22.77
CA PHE A 180 16.62 -4.67 21.93
C PHE A 180 16.34 -4.80 20.43
N GLN A 181 17.14 -4.09 19.65
CA GLN A 181 17.35 -4.34 18.23
C GLN A 181 18.83 -4.56 17.95
N LEU A 182 19.17 -5.46 17.02
CA LEU A 182 20.52 -5.52 16.44
C LEU A 182 20.55 -4.66 15.17
N LEU A 183 21.45 -3.70 15.15
CA LEU A 183 21.69 -2.81 14.03
C LEU A 183 23.05 -3.11 13.40
N VAL A 184 23.12 -3.14 12.07
CA VAL A 184 24.36 -3.19 11.30
C VAL A 184 24.18 -2.27 10.10
N VAL A 185 25.12 -1.36 9.83
CA VAL A 185 25.02 -0.33 8.77
C VAL A 185 23.68 0.42 8.78
N GLY A 186 23.18 0.75 9.97
CA GLY A 186 21.88 1.37 10.18
C GLY A 186 20.67 0.47 9.88
N LEU A 187 20.87 -0.76 9.41
CA LEU A 187 19.80 -1.71 9.14
C LEU A 187 19.40 -2.48 10.40
N GLU A 188 18.10 -2.54 10.65
CA GLU A 188 17.52 -3.42 11.66
C GLU A 188 17.53 -4.86 11.16
N ILE A 189 18.39 -5.68 11.78
CA ILE A 189 18.53 -7.11 11.49
C ILE A 189 17.62 -7.92 12.42
N ILE A 190 17.65 -7.62 13.72
CA ILE A 190 16.90 -8.33 14.76
C ILE A 190 16.06 -7.36 15.57
N LYS A 191 14.89 -7.82 15.98
CA LYS A 191 14.07 -7.24 17.04
C LYS A 191 13.73 -8.33 18.06
N ALA A 192 13.93 -8.05 19.34
CA ALA A 192 13.72 -9.03 20.40
C ALA A 192 13.38 -8.33 21.73
N TYR A 193 12.66 -9.02 22.61
CA TYR A 193 12.27 -8.47 23.90
C TYR A 193 11.92 -9.56 24.91
N THR A 194 11.95 -9.19 26.19
CA THR A 194 11.24 -9.95 27.22
C THR A 194 9.75 -9.74 27.00
N GLU A 195 9.01 -10.84 26.90
CA GLU A 195 7.61 -10.85 26.53
C GLU A 195 6.72 -10.30 27.63
N LEU A 196 5.75 -9.47 27.25
CA LEU A 196 4.65 -9.11 28.13
C LEU A 196 3.76 -10.33 28.34
N ASN A 197 3.74 -10.83 29.58
CA ASN A 197 2.95 -11.98 29.98
C ASN A 197 1.81 -11.64 30.96
N ASP A 198 1.62 -10.36 31.27
CA ASP A 198 0.49 -9.89 32.08
C ASP A 198 -0.73 -9.64 31.17
N PRO A 199 -1.81 -10.45 31.27
CA PRO A 199 -2.99 -10.31 30.42
C PRO A 199 -3.71 -8.96 30.62
N ILE A 200 -3.66 -8.40 31.84
CA ILE A 200 -4.33 -7.13 32.17
C ILE A 200 -3.61 -5.98 31.47
N ASP A 201 -2.29 -5.90 31.61
CA ASP A 201 -1.48 -4.89 30.91
C ASP A 201 -1.56 -5.08 29.38
N GLN A 202 -1.55 -6.31 28.89
CA GLN A 202 -1.68 -6.58 27.45
C GLN A 202 -3.01 -6.07 26.88
N MET A 203 -4.12 -6.31 27.57
CA MET A 203 -5.43 -5.81 27.16
C MET A 203 -5.48 -4.28 27.16
N ASP A 204 -4.93 -3.63 28.19
CA ASP A 204 -4.90 -2.17 28.25
C ASP A 204 -4.04 -1.55 27.14
N ARG A 205 -2.94 -2.21 26.75
CA ARG A 205 -2.12 -1.78 25.61
C ARG A 205 -2.84 -1.98 24.27
N PHE A 206 -3.58 -3.07 24.10
CA PHE A 206 -4.42 -3.27 22.92
C PHE A 206 -5.52 -2.21 22.79
N LYS A 207 -6.18 -1.81 23.90
CA LYS A 207 -7.14 -0.70 23.87
C LYS A 207 -6.48 0.61 23.45
N LYS A 208 -5.28 0.92 23.95
CA LYS A 208 -4.51 2.11 23.52
C LYS A 208 -4.14 2.06 22.03
N GLN A 209 -3.75 0.90 21.53
CA GLN A 209 -3.48 0.71 20.09
C GLN A 209 -4.76 0.92 19.26
N GLN A 210 -5.92 0.44 19.74
CA GLN A 210 -7.20 0.70 19.10
C GLN A 210 -7.53 2.20 19.05
N GLU A 211 -7.29 2.96 20.12
CA GLU A 211 -7.47 4.41 20.13
C GLU A 211 -6.55 5.13 19.12
N LEU A 212 -5.30 4.67 18.96
CA LEU A 212 -4.38 5.19 17.94
C LEU A 212 -4.91 4.89 16.52
N ARG A 213 -5.44 3.68 16.32
CA ARG A 213 -6.06 3.28 15.05
C ARG A 213 -7.26 4.15 14.69
N GLU A 214 -8.13 4.44 15.65
CA GLU A 214 -9.28 5.34 15.48
C GLU A 214 -8.85 6.78 15.13
N LYS A 215 -7.66 7.19 15.58
CA LYS A 215 -7.02 8.46 15.22
C LYS A 215 -6.31 8.43 13.87
N GLY A 216 -6.29 7.29 13.18
CA GLY A 216 -5.77 7.13 11.82
C GLY A 216 -4.38 6.48 11.72
N ASP A 217 -3.91 5.82 12.78
CA ASP A 217 -2.70 4.98 12.70
C ASP A 217 -3.04 3.59 12.15
N ASP A 218 -2.82 3.41 10.84
CA ASP A 218 -3.14 2.16 10.14
C ASP A 218 -2.26 0.96 10.59
N GLU A 219 -1.10 1.24 11.23
CA GLU A 219 -0.14 0.24 11.73
C GLU A 219 -0.44 -0.21 13.16
N ALA A 220 -1.36 0.46 13.85
CA ALA A 220 -1.70 0.13 15.23
C ALA A 220 -2.37 -1.25 15.33
N GLN A 221 -1.99 -2.02 16.35
CA GLN A 221 -2.41 -3.41 16.53
C GLN A 221 -3.92 -3.54 16.78
N PHE A 222 -4.51 -4.63 16.29
CA PHE A 222 -5.88 -5.00 16.60
C PHE A 222 -5.95 -5.65 17.98
N ILE A 223 -7.11 -5.55 18.64
CA ILE A 223 -7.40 -6.36 19.82
C ILE A 223 -7.57 -7.81 19.38
N ASP A 224 -6.74 -8.70 19.93
CA ASP A 224 -6.89 -10.16 19.84
C ASP A 224 -7.33 -10.69 21.20
N GLU A 225 -8.64 -10.85 21.39
CA GLU A 225 -9.23 -11.35 22.64
C GLU A 225 -8.79 -12.78 22.95
N ASP A 226 -8.65 -13.63 21.92
CA ASP A 226 -8.21 -15.02 22.09
C ASP A 226 -6.75 -15.08 22.56
N PHE A 227 -5.90 -14.16 22.08
CA PHE A 227 -4.54 -14.05 22.59
C PHE A 227 -4.52 -13.63 24.05
N VAL A 228 -5.31 -12.64 24.44
CA VAL A 228 -5.39 -12.24 25.86
C VAL A 228 -5.90 -13.39 26.72
N THR A 229 -6.95 -14.09 26.29
CA THR A 229 -7.44 -15.29 26.97
C THR A 229 -6.35 -16.35 27.11
N SER A 230 -5.49 -16.54 26.09
CA SER A 230 -4.35 -17.46 26.21
C SER A 230 -3.36 -17.04 27.30
N LEU A 231 -3.11 -15.73 27.46
CA LEU A 231 -2.25 -15.21 28.52
C LEU A 231 -2.87 -15.42 29.92
N GLU A 232 -4.21 -15.40 30.03
CA GLU A 232 -4.92 -15.68 31.29
C GLU A 232 -4.73 -17.13 31.77
N TYR A 233 -4.46 -18.08 30.87
CA TYR A 233 -4.05 -19.44 31.25
C TYR A 233 -2.61 -19.50 31.81
N GLY A 234 -1.80 -18.47 31.54
CA GLY A 234 -0.46 -18.29 32.08
C GLY A 234 0.63 -18.48 31.03
N LEU A 235 1.16 -17.36 30.52
CA LEU A 235 2.43 -17.36 29.79
C LEU A 235 3.58 -17.25 30.82
N PRO A 236 4.50 -18.25 30.93
CA PRO A 236 5.68 -18.10 31.77
C PRO A 236 6.54 -16.90 31.32
N PRO A 237 7.41 -16.35 32.20
CA PRO A 237 8.41 -15.39 31.76
C PRO A 237 9.11 -15.92 30.51
N THR A 238 9.12 -15.16 29.43
CA THR A 238 9.55 -15.64 28.10
C THR A 238 10.30 -14.50 27.43
N ALA A 239 11.28 -14.83 26.59
CA ALA A 239 11.86 -13.87 25.68
C ALA A 239 11.63 -14.34 24.23
N GLY A 240 11.23 -13.41 23.38
CA GLY A 240 11.02 -13.63 21.95
C GLY A 240 12.07 -12.90 21.14
N TRP A 241 12.36 -13.50 19.98
CA TRP A 241 13.40 -13.05 19.07
C TRP A 241 12.90 -13.19 17.65
N GLY A 242 13.08 -12.14 16.84
CA GLY A 242 12.71 -12.12 15.44
C GLY A 242 13.80 -11.51 14.56
N MET A 243 14.08 -12.17 13.43
CA MET A 243 15.06 -11.71 12.45
C MET A 243 14.51 -11.83 11.04
N GLY A 244 14.69 -10.77 10.24
CA GLY A 244 14.48 -10.84 8.80
C GLY A 244 15.63 -11.58 8.13
N ILE A 245 15.40 -12.80 7.66
CA ILE A 245 16.44 -13.64 7.03
C ILE A 245 16.98 -12.96 5.77
N ASP A 246 16.10 -12.36 4.96
CA ASP A 246 16.50 -11.73 3.69
C ASP A 246 17.50 -10.59 3.91
N ARG A 247 17.35 -9.80 4.99
CA ARG A 247 18.30 -8.72 5.33
C ARG A 247 19.66 -9.26 5.74
N LEU A 248 19.70 -10.33 6.55
CA LEU A 248 20.97 -10.95 6.92
C LEU A 248 21.67 -11.53 5.68
N VAL A 249 20.94 -12.21 4.80
CA VAL A 249 21.51 -12.74 3.57
C VAL A 249 22.06 -11.61 2.71
N ALA A 250 21.28 -10.54 2.46
CA ALA A 250 21.73 -9.39 1.67
C ALA A 250 23.00 -8.74 2.23
N LEU A 251 23.08 -8.59 3.56
CA LEU A 251 24.27 -8.08 4.23
C LEU A 251 25.50 -8.97 4.00
N LEU A 252 25.35 -10.29 4.17
CA LEU A 252 26.46 -11.24 4.05
C LEU A 252 26.88 -11.51 2.60
N THR A 253 26.00 -11.25 1.63
CA THR A 253 26.30 -11.38 0.19
C THR A 253 26.69 -10.06 -0.47
N ASN A 254 26.78 -8.97 0.31
CA ASN A 254 27.04 -7.63 -0.20
C ASN A 254 26.05 -7.20 -1.30
N SER A 255 24.76 -7.45 -1.05
CA SER A 255 23.66 -7.11 -1.95
C SER A 255 22.95 -5.84 -1.47
N HIS A 256 22.83 -4.84 -2.34
CA HIS A 256 22.23 -3.54 -2.00
C HIS A 256 20.69 -3.54 -2.05
N SER A 257 20.10 -4.61 -2.59
CA SER A 257 18.66 -4.79 -2.66
C SER A 257 18.24 -6.19 -2.24
N LEU A 258 17.14 -6.29 -1.48
CA LEU A 258 16.49 -7.58 -1.19
C LEU A 258 16.09 -8.34 -2.47
N ARG A 259 15.95 -7.64 -3.60
CA ARG A 259 15.68 -8.27 -4.90
C ARG A 259 16.80 -9.17 -5.41
N GLU A 260 18.02 -9.00 -4.89
CA GLU A 260 19.17 -9.81 -5.29
C GLU A 260 19.24 -11.13 -4.50
N VAL A 261 18.55 -11.21 -3.36
CA VAL A 261 18.56 -12.40 -2.49
C VAL A 261 17.23 -13.15 -2.48
N ILE A 262 16.18 -12.56 -3.05
CA ILE A 262 14.89 -13.20 -3.28
C ILE A 262 14.85 -13.66 -4.75
N LEU A 263 14.69 -14.97 -4.99
CA LEU A 263 14.69 -15.54 -6.35
C LEU A 263 13.62 -14.93 -7.26
N PHE A 264 12.44 -14.64 -6.70
CA PHE A 264 11.30 -14.05 -7.39
C PHE A 264 10.75 -12.88 -6.58
N PRO A 265 11.44 -11.73 -6.57
CA PRO A 265 10.99 -10.57 -5.80
C PRO A 265 9.69 -10.03 -6.39
N THR A 266 8.91 -9.30 -5.58
CA THR A 266 7.73 -8.61 -6.10
C THR A 266 8.19 -7.52 -7.05
N MET A 267 7.95 -7.74 -8.33
CA MET A 267 8.20 -6.76 -9.37
C MET A 267 6.97 -5.91 -9.55
N LYS A 268 7.19 -4.64 -9.91
CA LYS A 268 6.13 -3.89 -10.57
C LYS A 268 5.70 -4.70 -11.80
N PRO A 269 4.40 -4.85 -12.07
CA PRO A 269 3.95 -5.50 -13.29
C PRO A 269 4.74 -4.95 -14.46
N VAL A 270 5.41 -5.84 -15.20
CA VAL A 270 5.95 -5.46 -16.48
C VAL A 270 4.72 -5.13 -17.30
N GLU A 271 4.58 -3.88 -17.73
CA GLU A 271 3.62 -3.52 -18.77
C GLU A 271 3.81 -4.55 -19.86
N GLN A 272 2.82 -5.42 -20.09
CA GLN A 272 2.86 -6.31 -21.22
C GLN A 272 2.79 -5.41 -22.44
N LYS A 273 3.96 -5.01 -22.95
CA LYS A 273 4.11 -4.77 -24.38
C LYS A 273 3.73 -6.08 -25.01
N THR A 274 2.47 -6.18 -25.43
CA THR A 274 2.07 -7.12 -26.46
C THR A 274 3.19 -7.10 -27.50
N VAL A 275 3.85 -8.24 -27.66
CA VAL A 275 4.78 -8.45 -28.77
C VAL A 275 3.89 -8.49 -30.01
N SER A 276 3.44 -7.31 -30.46
CA SER A 276 3.30 -7.06 -31.86
C SER A 276 4.73 -7.11 -32.40
N THR A 277 4.97 -8.00 -33.36
CA THR A 277 6.15 -7.95 -34.20
C THR A 277 6.17 -6.61 -34.90
N ALA A 278 6.78 -5.61 -34.27
CA ALA A 278 7.07 -4.32 -34.85
C ALA A 278 8.43 -3.90 -34.31
N GLU A 279 9.40 -3.93 -35.21
CA GLU A 279 10.77 -3.49 -35.02
C GLU A 279 10.83 -2.10 -34.37
N LYS A 280 11.93 -1.87 -33.65
CA LYS A 280 12.34 -0.57 -33.12
C LYS A 280 12.07 0.53 -34.16
N SER A 281 11.07 1.36 -33.92
CA SER A 281 10.94 2.65 -34.58
C SER A 281 10.95 3.75 -33.52
N GLN A 282 11.83 4.70 -33.78
CA GLN A 282 12.05 5.91 -33.00
C GLN A 282 10.76 6.74 -32.92
N SER A 283 10.56 7.40 -31.76
CA SER A 283 10.07 8.79 -31.67
C SER A 283 9.31 9.29 -32.92
N SER A 284 8.00 9.03 -33.03
CA SER A 284 7.11 9.80 -33.92
C SER A 284 5.62 9.50 -33.71
N LYS A 285 4.85 10.56 -33.43
CA LYS A 285 3.40 10.76 -33.70
C LYS A 285 2.41 9.69 -33.19
N LYS A 286 1.76 9.95 -32.05
CA LYS A 286 0.47 9.33 -31.67
C LYS A 286 -0.54 9.56 -32.82
N LYS A 287 -1.12 8.48 -33.37
CA LYS A 287 -2.01 8.52 -34.55
C LYS A 287 -3.38 9.14 -34.25
N ASN A 288 -3.90 9.90 -35.21
CA ASN A 288 -5.25 10.49 -35.25
C ASN A 288 -6.29 9.47 -35.77
N GLU A 289 -6.60 8.42 -35.01
CA GLU A 289 -7.45 7.32 -35.50
C GLU A 289 -8.96 7.64 -35.51
N SER A 290 -9.45 8.61 -34.72
CA SER A 290 -10.88 8.99 -34.74
C SER A 290 -11.21 10.30 -35.47
N LYS A 291 -10.20 11.10 -35.87
CA LYS A 291 -10.45 12.45 -36.42
C LYS A 291 -11.29 12.47 -37.69
N ASN A 292 -11.10 11.49 -38.58
CA ASN A 292 -11.73 11.46 -39.91
C ASN A 292 -12.69 10.26 -40.08
N VAL A 293 -13.31 9.82 -38.98
CA VAL A 293 -14.21 8.66 -38.99
C VAL A 293 -15.65 9.14 -38.92
N GLU A 294 -16.50 8.64 -39.81
CA GLU A 294 -17.95 8.82 -39.73
C GLU A 294 -18.52 7.83 -38.70
N ALA A 295 -19.36 8.34 -37.80
CA ALA A 295 -19.96 7.53 -36.73
C ALA A 295 -21.01 6.53 -37.25
N ASN A 296 -21.66 6.85 -38.37
CA ASN A 296 -22.83 6.17 -38.94
C ASN A 296 -24.02 6.05 -37.98
N ILE A 297 -24.07 6.92 -36.96
CA ILE A 297 -25.20 7.14 -36.07
C ILE A 297 -25.05 8.54 -35.48
N THR A 298 -26.15 9.29 -35.41
CA THR A 298 -26.16 10.60 -34.74
C THR A 298 -26.30 10.43 -33.23
N ARG A 299 -25.92 11.45 -32.45
CA ARG A 299 -26.14 11.43 -30.99
C ARG A 299 -27.61 11.24 -30.61
N ASP A 300 -28.53 11.85 -31.34
CA ASP A 300 -29.97 11.76 -31.04
C ASP A 300 -30.50 10.34 -31.29
N GLU A 301 -30.11 9.71 -32.41
CA GLU A 301 -30.43 8.31 -32.68
C GLU A 301 -29.84 7.36 -31.63
N ALA A 302 -28.59 7.60 -31.21
CA ALA A 302 -27.95 6.83 -30.15
C ALA A 302 -28.68 6.98 -28.81
N LEU A 303 -29.09 8.20 -28.45
CA LEU A 303 -29.83 8.47 -27.23
C LEU A 303 -31.24 7.84 -27.25
N GLU A 304 -31.93 7.88 -28.39
CA GLU A 304 -33.21 7.21 -28.58
C GLU A 304 -33.07 5.69 -28.45
N PHE A 305 -32.03 5.11 -29.06
CA PHE A 305 -31.70 3.70 -28.93
C PHE A 305 -31.49 3.28 -27.47
N ILE A 306 -30.72 4.04 -26.69
CA ILE A 306 -30.47 3.75 -25.27
C ILE A 306 -31.73 3.91 -24.43
N LYS A 307 -32.52 4.97 -24.61
CA LYS A 307 -33.80 5.17 -23.87
C LYS A 307 -34.83 4.08 -24.17
N GLY A 308 -34.78 3.51 -25.37
CA GLY A 308 -35.57 2.33 -25.74
C GLY A 308 -35.23 1.11 -24.89
N ARG A 309 -33.96 0.96 -24.47
CA ARG A 309 -33.38 -0.27 -23.92
C ARG A 309 -33.11 -0.23 -22.43
N VAL A 310 -32.50 0.85 -21.94
CA VAL A 310 -32.09 1.03 -20.53
C VAL A 310 -33.23 1.73 -19.79
N LYS A 311 -33.88 1.01 -18.87
CA LYS A 311 -35.01 1.50 -18.06
C LYS A 311 -34.56 2.07 -16.72
N ASN A 312 -33.39 1.67 -16.23
CA ASN A 312 -32.83 2.18 -14.99
C ASN A 312 -32.26 3.59 -15.21
N GLU A 313 -32.86 4.58 -14.55
CA GLU A 313 -32.43 5.99 -14.65
C GLU A 313 -30.98 6.21 -14.21
N ASN A 314 -30.48 5.46 -13.22
CA ASN A 314 -29.08 5.57 -12.79
C ASN A 314 -28.11 5.01 -13.84
N SER A 315 -28.51 3.97 -14.57
CA SER A 315 -27.70 3.42 -15.68
C SER A 315 -27.66 4.41 -16.84
N LEU A 316 -28.79 5.05 -17.18
CA LEU A 316 -28.82 6.12 -18.17
C LEU A 316 -27.94 7.31 -17.76
N LYS A 317 -28.02 7.76 -16.50
CA LYS A 317 -27.18 8.83 -15.95
C LYS A 317 -25.69 8.46 -15.99
N HIS A 318 -25.34 7.21 -15.71
CA HIS A 318 -23.97 6.71 -15.83
C HIS A 318 -23.46 6.83 -17.27
N MET A 319 -24.25 6.40 -18.26
CA MET A 319 -23.90 6.51 -19.68
C MET A 319 -23.73 7.97 -20.15
N LEU A 320 -24.60 8.88 -19.69
CA LEU A 320 -24.46 10.32 -19.93
C LEU A 320 -23.20 10.91 -19.29
N ALA A 321 -22.86 10.47 -18.08
CA ALA A 321 -21.62 10.87 -17.41
C ALA A 321 -20.39 10.37 -18.17
N THR A 322 -20.37 9.10 -18.60
CA THR A 322 -19.27 8.52 -19.39
C THR A 322 -19.13 9.24 -20.74
N GLU A 323 -20.23 9.56 -21.42
CA GLU A 323 -20.22 10.41 -22.62
C GLU A 323 -19.50 11.75 -22.37
N ALA A 324 -19.86 12.45 -21.29
CA ALA A 324 -19.28 13.76 -21.00
C ALA A 324 -17.78 13.67 -20.73
N ILE A 325 -17.34 12.68 -19.94
CA ILE A 325 -15.91 12.44 -19.69
C ILE A 325 -15.18 12.16 -21.00
N MET A 326 -15.73 11.28 -21.86
CA MET A 326 -15.13 10.93 -23.14
C MET A 326 -14.98 12.13 -24.08
N LYS A 327 -15.97 13.03 -24.13
CA LYS A 327 -15.85 14.31 -24.86
C LYS A 327 -14.73 15.19 -24.31
N GLY A 328 -14.62 15.29 -22.98
CA GLY A 328 -13.54 16.02 -22.32
C GLY A 328 -12.16 15.48 -22.66
N LEU A 329 -12.00 14.15 -22.69
CA LEU A 329 -10.74 13.50 -23.06
C LEU A 329 -10.44 13.65 -24.55
N ALA A 330 -11.44 13.53 -25.42
CA ALA A 330 -11.26 13.75 -26.85
C ALA A 330 -10.71 15.15 -27.13
N LYS A 331 -11.21 16.16 -26.42
CA LYS A 331 -10.69 17.52 -26.52
C LYS A 331 -9.23 17.65 -26.05
N GLU A 332 -8.87 17.00 -24.94
CA GLU A 332 -7.49 17.00 -24.42
C GLU A 332 -6.51 16.36 -25.41
N PHE A 333 -6.92 15.29 -26.09
CA PHE A 333 -6.10 14.57 -27.07
C PHE A 333 -6.23 15.07 -28.51
N ASP A 334 -6.97 16.17 -28.72
CA ASP A 334 -7.30 16.69 -30.04
C ASP A 334 -7.85 15.56 -30.94
N GLN A 335 -8.96 14.94 -30.54
CA GLN A 335 -9.65 13.85 -31.23
C GLN A 335 -11.10 14.22 -31.52
N ASN A 336 -11.81 13.41 -32.30
CA ASN A 336 -13.22 13.65 -32.61
C ASN A 336 -14.11 13.44 -31.36
N GLU A 337 -14.62 14.55 -30.81
CA GLU A 337 -15.50 14.57 -29.62
C GLU A 337 -16.80 13.78 -29.83
N GLU A 338 -17.35 13.78 -31.05
CA GLU A 338 -18.58 13.04 -31.36
C GLU A 338 -18.35 11.53 -31.28
N ILE A 339 -17.28 11.02 -31.89
CA ILE A 339 -16.96 9.59 -31.87
C ILE A 339 -16.70 9.10 -30.45
N TRP A 340 -15.92 9.85 -29.67
CA TRP A 340 -15.62 9.50 -28.28
C TRP A 340 -16.85 9.60 -27.39
N GLY A 341 -17.65 10.65 -27.57
CA GLY A 341 -18.91 10.82 -26.85
C GLY A 341 -19.90 9.68 -27.14
N LEU A 342 -20.07 9.29 -28.41
CA LEU A 342 -20.93 8.17 -28.80
C LEU A 342 -20.47 6.84 -28.22
N ALA A 343 -19.15 6.59 -28.18
CA ALA A 343 -18.62 5.40 -27.51
C ALA A 343 -18.98 5.41 -26.01
N GLY A 344 -18.81 6.54 -25.32
CA GLY A 344 -19.21 6.69 -23.93
C GLY A 344 -20.72 6.57 -23.71
N LEU A 345 -21.55 7.09 -24.61
CA LEU A 345 -23.01 7.01 -24.51
C LEU A 345 -23.52 5.58 -24.72
N LEU A 346 -22.86 4.78 -25.56
CA LEU A 346 -23.35 3.48 -26.00
C LEU A 346 -22.72 2.27 -25.29
N HIS A 347 -21.68 2.48 -24.47
CA HIS A 347 -20.86 1.38 -23.91
C HIS A 347 -21.65 0.34 -23.11
N ASP A 348 -22.57 0.81 -22.28
CA ASP A 348 -23.43 -0.02 -21.43
C ASP A 348 -24.77 -0.37 -22.06
N SER A 349 -24.89 -0.27 -23.39
CA SER A 349 -26.14 -0.57 -24.10
C SER A 349 -26.68 -1.97 -23.84
N ASP A 350 -25.85 -2.92 -23.40
CA ASP A 350 -26.25 -4.28 -23.07
C ASP A 350 -26.41 -4.59 -21.57
N MET A 351 -26.23 -3.61 -20.68
CA MET A 351 -26.28 -3.84 -19.22
C MET A 351 -27.62 -4.30 -18.65
N GLU A 352 -28.72 -4.05 -19.37
CA GLU A 352 -30.05 -4.53 -19.00
C GLU A 352 -30.49 -5.79 -19.78
N ILE A 353 -29.61 -6.36 -20.60
CA ILE A 353 -29.86 -7.66 -21.22
C ILE A 353 -29.62 -8.76 -20.19
N LYS A 354 -30.60 -9.64 -20.01
CA LYS A 354 -30.55 -10.72 -19.02
C LYS A 354 -29.29 -11.58 -19.16
N GLU A 355 -28.89 -11.92 -20.38
CA GLU A 355 -27.69 -12.70 -20.66
C GLU A 355 -26.40 -12.01 -20.19
N ALA A 356 -26.28 -10.70 -20.41
CA ALA A 356 -25.12 -9.90 -19.97
C ALA A 356 -25.09 -9.73 -18.43
N GLN A 357 -26.26 -9.67 -17.79
CA GLN A 357 -26.37 -9.64 -16.32
C GLN A 357 -26.00 -10.98 -15.68
N THR A 358 -26.24 -12.09 -16.37
CA THR A 358 -25.90 -13.44 -15.86
C THR A 358 -24.47 -13.86 -16.16
N ASP A 359 -23.86 -13.29 -17.21
CA ASP A 359 -22.50 -13.61 -17.67
C ASP A 359 -21.81 -12.34 -18.13
N MET A 360 -21.02 -11.75 -17.22
CA MET A 360 -20.30 -10.50 -17.45
C MET A 360 -19.26 -10.59 -18.58
N SER A 361 -18.92 -11.78 -19.09
CA SER A 361 -18.06 -11.92 -20.28
C SER A 361 -18.76 -11.48 -21.57
N LYS A 362 -20.10 -11.44 -21.56
CA LYS A 362 -20.92 -11.04 -22.72
C LYS A 362 -21.18 -9.53 -22.78
N HIS A 363 -21.07 -8.85 -21.64
CA HIS A 363 -21.22 -7.40 -21.54
C HIS A 363 -20.15 -6.68 -22.36
N GLY A 364 -20.53 -5.62 -23.07
CA GLY A 364 -19.69 -4.93 -24.04
C GLY A 364 -19.63 -5.61 -25.41
N THR A 365 -19.86 -6.93 -25.51
CA THR A 365 -19.88 -7.64 -26.80
C THR A 365 -21.26 -7.60 -27.44
N MET A 366 -22.31 -7.88 -26.66
CA MET A 366 -23.68 -7.96 -27.19
C MET A 366 -24.16 -6.62 -27.73
N GLY A 367 -23.92 -5.54 -26.99
CA GLY A 367 -24.27 -4.18 -27.40
C GLY A 367 -23.49 -3.75 -28.65
N ALA A 368 -22.18 -3.99 -28.66
CA ALA A 368 -21.32 -3.68 -29.79
C ALA A 368 -21.70 -4.43 -31.07
N ASP A 369 -22.02 -5.72 -30.99
CA ASP A 369 -22.40 -6.53 -32.16
C ASP A 369 -23.73 -6.07 -32.77
N GLU A 370 -24.71 -5.70 -31.95
CA GLU A 370 -25.96 -5.13 -32.44
C GLU A 370 -25.76 -3.77 -33.10
N LEU A 371 -24.98 -2.89 -32.48
CA LEU A 371 -24.65 -1.58 -33.04
C LEU A 371 -23.89 -1.73 -34.37
N LYS A 372 -22.96 -2.69 -34.44
CA LYS A 372 -22.24 -3.02 -35.68
C LYS A 372 -23.20 -3.52 -36.77
N ALA A 373 -24.20 -4.35 -36.42
CA ALA A 373 -25.23 -4.80 -37.35
C ALA A 373 -26.14 -3.66 -37.85
N LYS A 374 -26.28 -2.58 -37.07
CA LYS A 374 -26.98 -1.33 -37.47
C LYS A 374 -26.11 -0.36 -38.26
N GLY A 375 -24.85 -0.70 -38.54
CA GLY A 375 -23.93 0.09 -39.34
C GLY A 375 -23.06 1.07 -38.55
N VAL A 376 -23.15 1.09 -37.22
CA VAL A 376 -22.33 1.96 -36.35
C VAL A 376 -20.85 1.65 -36.55
N SER A 377 -20.04 2.70 -36.60
CA SER A 377 -18.59 2.62 -36.86
C SER A 377 -17.86 1.58 -36.01
N GLU A 378 -16.91 0.89 -36.63
CA GLU A 378 -16.03 -0.08 -35.96
C GLU A 378 -15.18 0.58 -34.86
N VAL A 379 -14.86 1.86 -34.99
CA VAL A 379 -14.12 2.61 -33.96
C VAL A 379 -14.94 2.73 -32.68
N ILE A 380 -16.25 2.97 -32.81
CA ILE A 380 -17.17 3.05 -31.66
C ILE A 380 -17.40 1.65 -31.10
N THR A 381 -17.77 0.68 -31.93
CA THR A 381 -18.15 -0.66 -31.46
C THR A 381 -16.96 -1.43 -30.85
N SER A 382 -15.74 -1.24 -31.35
CA SER A 382 -14.54 -1.80 -30.72
C SER A 382 -14.17 -1.09 -29.41
N ALA A 383 -14.41 0.22 -29.29
CA ALA A 383 -14.29 0.93 -28.01
C ALA A 383 -15.29 0.42 -26.97
N ILE A 384 -16.52 0.14 -27.39
CA ILE A 384 -17.53 -0.49 -26.53
C ILE A 384 -17.06 -1.89 -26.09
N LYS A 385 -16.43 -2.71 -26.93
CA LYS A 385 -15.92 -4.01 -26.44
C LYS A 385 -14.79 -3.84 -25.41
N ALA A 386 -13.89 -2.89 -25.65
CA ALA A 386 -12.67 -2.71 -24.86
C ALA A 386 -12.88 -2.15 -23.44
N HIS A 387 -14.05 -1.55 -23.16
CA HIS A 387 -14.36 -1.05 -21.81
C HIS A 387 -14.54 -2.19 -20.79
N ASN A 388 -14.96 -3.38 -21.24
CA ASN A 388 -15.07 -4.55 -20.39
C ASN A 388 -13.88 -5.50 -20.63
N GLU A 389 -13.07 -5.71 -19.60
CA GLU A 389 -11.89 -6.57 -19.65
C GLU A 389 -12.20 -8.02 -20.02
N ALA A 390 -13.40 -8.51 -19.68
CA ALA A 390 -13.79 -9.89 -19.95
C ALA A 390 -14.01 -10.20 -21.44
N THR A 391 -14.12 -9.18 -22.31
CA THR A 391 -14.28 -9.38 -23.76
C THR A 391 -12.98 -9.80 -24.45
N GLY A 392 -11.83 -9.53 -23.82
CA GLY A 392 -10.51 -9.74 -24.42
C GLY A 392 -10.16 -8.78 -25.57
N GLU A 393 -11.00 -7.78 -25.85
CA GLU A 393 -10.71 -6.76 -26.87
C GLU A 393 -9.47 -5.94 -26.46
N PRO A 394 -8.43 -5.85 -27.32
CA PRO A 394 -7.21 -5.13 -26.99
C PRO A 394 -7.48 -3.62 -26.88
N ARG A 395 -6.89 -2.98 -25.85
CA ARG A 395 -6.90 -1.51 -25.67
C ARG A 395 -5.74 -0.85 -26.41
N ASP A 396 -5.68 -1.08 -27.72
CA ASP A 396 -4.58 -0.66 -28.60
C ASP A 396 -4.74 0.74 -29.21
N THR A 397 -5.88 1.38 -29.00
CA THR A 397 -6.17 2.75 -29.48
C THR A 397 -6.51 3.68 -28.32
N LEU A 398 -6.28 4.99 -28.50
CA LEU A 398 -6.53 6.00 -27.46
C LEU A 398 -7.98 6.00 -26.96
N ILE A 399 -8.96 5.82 -27.85
CA ILE A 399 -10.39 5.79 -27.47
C ILE A 399 -10.72 4.57 -26.60
N LYS A 400 -10.14 3.40 -26.90
CA LYS A 400 -10.32 2.16 -26.13
C LYS A 400 -9.68 2.27 -24.74
N GLN A 401 -8.50 2.88 -24.67
CA GLN A 401 -7.82 3.13 -23.39
C GLN A 401 -8.60 4.16 -22.54
N ALA A 402 -9.08 5.24 -23.18
CA ALA A 402 -9.83 6.30 -22.51
C ALA A 402 -11.15 5.81 -21.91
N ILE A 403 -11.93 5.03 -22.67
CA ILE A 403 -13.25 4.57 -22.19
C ILE A 403 -13.13 3.59 -21.02
N TYR A 404 -12.14 2.70 -21.04
CA TYR A 404 -11.84 1.78 -19.95
C TYR A 404 -11.49 2.51 -18.65
N ALA A 405 -10.75 3.61 -18.73
CA ALA A 405 -10.41 4.43 -17.56
C ALA A 405 -11.58 5.33 -17.11
N ALA A 406 -12.36 5.84 -18.06
CA ALA A 406 -13.43 6.82 -17.81
C ALA A 406 -14.66 6.20 -17.13
N ASP A 407 -15.03 4.97 -17.51
CA ASP A 407 -16.17 4.24 -16.94
C ASP A 407 -16.18 4.24 -15.39
N PRO A 408 -15.18 3.64 -14.70
CA PRO A 408 -15.15 3.59 -13.23
C PRO A 408 -14.95 4.96 -12.57
N LEU A 409 -14.41 5.95 -13.30
CA LEU A 409 -14.24 7.30 -12.77
C LEU A 409 -15.60 7.97 -12.50
N THR A 410 -16.62 7.69 -13.31
CA THR A 410 -17.97 8.22 -13.08
C THR A 410 -18.50 7.81 -11.70
N GLY A 411 -18.38 6.52 -11.35
CA GLY A 411 -18.84 5.98 -10.07
C GLY A 411 -18.13 6.63 -8.88
N LEU A 412 -16.83 6.92 -9.00
CA LEU A 412 -16.07 7.63 -7.98
C LEU A 412 -16.55 9.08 -7.81
N ILE A 413 -16.78 9.80 -8.90
CA ILE A 413 -17.23 11.20 -8.87
C ILE A 413 -18.65 11.28 -8.29
N VAL A 414 -19.57 10.42 -8.76
CA VAL A 414 -20.94 10.33 -8.25
C VAL A 414 -20.94 10.02 -6.76
N THR A 415 -20.19 9.01 -6.31
CA THR A 415 -20.12 8.67 -4.88
C THR A 415 -19.53 9.84 -4.06
N THR A 416 -18.57 10.58 -4.63
CA THR A 416 -18.01 11.79 -4.01
C THR A 416 -19.03 12.91 -3.90
N ALA A 417 -19.92 13.07 -4.88
CA ALA A 417 -21.03 14.02 -4.84
C ALA A 417 -22.06 13.61 -3.78
N LEU A 418 -22.44 12.34 -3.71
CA LEU A 418 -23.46 11.83 -2.79
C LEU A 418 -23.12 11.99 -1.29
N VAL A 419 -21.84 12.12 -0.95
CA VAL A 419 -21.38 12.41 0.42
C VAL A 419 -21.23 13.91 0.72
N ARG A 420 -21.58 14.79 -0.23
CA ARG A 420 -21.71 16.22 0.03
C ARG A 420 -23.04 16.54 0.71
N PRO A 421 -23.11 17.59 1.54
CA PRO A 421 -24.37 17.99 2.18
C PRO A 421 -25.50 18.29 1.20
N ASP A 422 -25.17 18.91 0.06
CA ASP A 422 -26.12 19.25 -1.00
C ASP A 422 -26.33 18.13 -2.02
N LYS A 423 -25.49 17.08 -1.97
CA LYS A 423 -25.47 15.97 -2.93
C LYS A 423 -25.37 16.46 -4.39
N LYS A 424 -24.65 17.56 -4.62
CA LYS A 424 -24.44 18.15 -5.95
C LYS A 424 -23.01 18.02 -6.43
N ILE A 425 -22.82 17.62 -7.68
CA ILE A 425 -21.52 17.42 -8.32
C ILE A 425 -20.75 18.74 -8.47
N ASN A 426 -21.48 19.86 -8.63
CA ASN A 426 -20.92 21.21 -8.67
C ASN A 426 -20.20 21.59 -7.36
N SER A 427 -20.51 20.93 -6.25
CA SER A 427 -19.84 21.12 -4.96
C SER A 427 -18.66 20.16 -4.72
N VAL A 428 -18.40 19.24 -5.64
CA VAL A 428 -17.21 18.40 -5.61
C VAL A 428 -16.01 19.23 -6.07
N LYS A 429 -14.96 19.24 -5.24
CA LYS A 429 -13.68 19.89 -5.55
C LYS A 429 -12.65 18.82 -5.89
N LEU A 430 -11.74 19.11 -6.83
CA LEU A 430 -10.67 18.17 -7.24
C LEU A 430 -9.88 17.65 -6.04
N LYS A 431 -9.51 18.50 -5.07
CA LYS A 431 -8.82 18.08 -3.84
C LYS A 431 -9.60 17.03 -3.04
N SER A 432 -10.93 17.16 -2.99
CA SER A 432 -11.81 16.20 -2.31
C SER A 432 -11.89 14.89 -3.08
N LEU A 433 -12.04 14.97 -4.40
CA LEU A 433 -12.04 13.80 -5.28
C LEU A 433 -10.73 13.01 -5.17
N LYS A 434 -9.58 13.69 -5.18
CA LYS A 434 -8.26 13.09 -4.96
C LYS A 434 -8.13 12.40 -3.60
N LYS A 435 -8.69 13.00 -2.54
CA LYS A 435 -8.72 12.37 -1.21
C LYS A 435 -9.56 11.09 -1.22
N LYS A 436 -10.73 11.13 -1.87
CA LYS A 436 -11.63 9.98 -2.00
C LYS A 436 -11.10 8.88 -2.92
N PHE A 437 -10.32 9.23 -3.94
CA PHE A 437 -9.61 8.28 -4.78
C PHE A 437 -8.63 7.41 -3.96
N LYS A 438 -7.86 8.05 -3.06
CA LYS A 438 -6.87 7.37 -2.19
C LYS A 438 -7.50 6.45 -1.13
N ASP A 439 -8.73 6.76 -0.72
CA ASP A 439 -9.51 5.91 0.18
C ASP A 439 -10.07 4.71 -0.57
N LYS A 440 -9.40 3.55 -0.46
CA LYS A 440 -9.80 2.29 -1.12
C LYS A 440 -11.12 1.73 -0.59
N SER A 441 -11.56 2.14 0.61
CA SER A 441 -12.82 1.68 1.19
C SER A 441 -14.03 2.45 0.64
N PHE A 442 -13.81 3.69 0.20
CA PHE A 442 -14.81 4.54 -0.41
C PHE A 442 -15.17 4.06 -1.81
N ALA A 443 -16.43 4.14 -2.25
CA ALA A 443 -16.82 3.83 -3.64
C ALA A 443 -16.23 2.51 -4.19
N LYS A 444 -16.32 1.38 -3.45
CA LYS A 444 -15.63 0.12 -3.77
C LYS A 444 -15.81 -0.39 -5.21
N GLY A 445 -16.94 -0.07 -5.85
CA GLY A 445 -17.22 -0.44 -7.24
C GLY A 445 -16.39 0.32 -8.30
N ALA A 446 -15.82 1.47 -7.98
CA ALA A 446 -14.94 2.20 -8.89
C ALA A 446 -13.55 1.54 -8.89
N LYS A 447 -13.22 0.78 -9.94
CA LYS A 447 -11.92 0.10 -10.08
C LYS A 447 -10.78 1.12 -10.17
N ARG A 448 -9.93 1.20 -9.14
CA ARG A 448 -8.85 2.21 -9.05
C ARG A 448 -7.79 1.98 -10.11
N GLU A 449 -7.49 0.71 -10.36
CA GLU A 449 -6.49 0.27 -11.32
C GLU A 449 -6.88 0.71 -12.74
N ALA A 450 -8.17 0.60 -13.09
CA ALA A 450 -8.69 1.09 -14.35
C ALA A 450 -8.61 2.62 -14.46
N ILE A 451 -8.97 3.36 -13.40
CA ILE A 451 -8.79 4.83 -13.37
C ILE A 451 -7.30 5.22 -13.52
N MET A 452 -6.39 4.49 -12.86
CA MET A 452 -4.94 4.72 -12.95
C MET A 452 -4.37 4.45 -14.33
N SER A 453 -5.00 3.60 -15.15
CA SER A 453 -4.55 3.34 -16.53
C SER A 453 -4.54 4.59 -17.42
N CYS A 454 -5.09 5.72 -16.96
CA CYS A 454 -4.91 7.02 -17.60
C CYS A 454 -3.46 7.41 -17.85
N GLU A 455 -2.54 6.99 -16.99
CA GLU A 455 -1.11 7.25 -17.14
C GLU A 455 -0.52 6.50 -18.35
N GLU A 456 -1.07 5.34 -18.72
CA GLU A 456 -0.61 4.51 -19.85
C GLU A 456 -0.84 5.19 -21.20
N PHE A 457 -1.94 5.91 -21.35
CA PHE A 457 -2.20 6.71 -22.56
C PHE A 457 -1.62 8.13 -22.50
N GLY A 458 -0.85 8.42 -21.45
CA GLY A 458 -0.04 9.62 -21.28
C GLY A 458 -0.77 10.81 -20.65
N LEU A 459 -1.79 10.55 -19.81
CA LEU A 459 -2.49 11.58 -19.06
C LEU A 459 -2.19 11.42 -17.55
N PRO A 460 -1.55 12.41 -16.90
CA PRO A 460 -1.34 12.33 -15.45
C PRO A 460 -2.65 12.19 -14.68
N LEU A 461 -2.68 11.36 -13.64
CA LEU A 461 -3.90 11.10 -12.85
C LEU A 461 -4.62 12.39 -12.43
N ASP A 462 -3.87 13.38 -11.95
CA ASP A 462 -4.43 14.66 -11.51
C ASP A 462 -5.20 15.38 -12.63
N LYS A 463 -4.65 15.32 -13.85
CA LYS A 463 -5.28 15.92 -15.03
C LYS A 463 -6.48 15.11 -15.48
N PHE A 464 -6.40 13.78 -15.42
CA PHE A 464 -7.52 12.89 -15.72
C PHE A 464 -8.71 13.12 -14.78
N LEU A 465 -8.47 13.19 -13.47
CA LEU A 465 -9.49 13.48 -12.46
C LEU A 465 -10.10 14.87 -12.65
N GLU A 466 -9.29 15.87 -13.03
CA GLU A 466 -9.77 17.21 -13.35
C GLU A 466 -10.68 17.24 -14.58
N ILE A 467 -10.28 16.58 -15.67
CA ILE A 467 -11.07 16.49 -16.90
C ILE A 467 -12.38 15.76 -16.62
N GLY A 468 -12.34 14.61 -15.93
CA GLY A 468 -13.54 13.85 -15.60
C GLY A 468 -14.53 14.66 -14.75
N LEU A 469 -14.05 15.28 -13.68
CA LEU A 469 -14.88 16.11 -12.80
C LEU A 469 -15.49 17.30 -13.54
N SER A 470 -14.67 18.08 -14.24
CA SER A 470 -15.13 19.28 -14.95
C SER A 470 -16.07 18.95 -16.12
N SER A 471 -15.93 17.77 -16.74
CA SER A 471 -16.81 17.33 -17.82
C SER A 471 -18.19 16.95 -17.30
N MET A 472 -18.27 16.19 -16.20
CA MET A 472 -19.56 15.87 -15.58
C MET A 472 -20.24 17.11 -14.97
N GLN A 473 -19.49 18.07 -14.43
CA GLN A 473 -20.05 19.32 -13.91
C GLN A 473 -20.78 20.16 -14.98
N LYS A 474 -20.34 20.09 -16.24
CA LYS A 474 -21.02 20.79 -17.35
C LYS A 474 -22.41 20.23 -17.67
N ILE A 475 -22.68 18.98 -17.29
CA ILE A 475 -23.97 18.31 -17.49
C ILE A 475 -24.66 17.99 -16.16
N ALA A 476 -24.30 18.69 -15.08
CA ALA A 476 -24.83 18.43 -13.73
C ALA A 476 -26.36 18.44 -13.67
N ASP A 477 -27.00 19.34 -14.43
CA ASP A 477 -28.46 19.45 -14.52
C ASP A 477 -29.09 18.23 -15.20
N GLU A 478 -28.44 17.65 -16.21
CA GLU A 478 -28.89 16.45 -16.91
C GLU A 478 -28.73 15.18 -16.06
N LEU A 479 -27.71 15.16 -15.19
CA LEU A 479 -27.47 14.05 -14.27
C LEU A 479 -28.35 14.11 -13.01
N ASP A 480 -28.97 15.26 -12.73
CA ASP A 480 -29.68 15.56 -11.48
C ASP A 480 -28.84 15.16 -10.25
N LEU A 481 -27.57 15.59 -10.26
CA LEU A 481 -26.52 15.08 -9.36
C LEU A 481 -25.52 16.14 -8.89
#